data_AF-A0A0A8X481-F1
#
_entry.id   AF-A0A0A8X481-F1
#
_cell.length_a   1.000
_cell.length_b   1.000
_cell.length_c   1.000
_cell.angle_alpha   90.00
_cell.angle_beta   90.00
_cell.angle_gamma   90.00
#
_symmetry.space_group_name_H-M   'P 1'
#
loop_
_entity.id
_entity.type
_entity.pdbx_description
1 polymer ?
#
loop_
_entity_poly.entity_id
_entity_poly.type
_entity_poly.pdbx_seq_one_letter_code
_entity_poly.pdbx_strand_id
1 'polypeptide(L)'
;MKNDKNSNFYKQNVDVNMFMDTMQDPDNTELILTRKKTRYTDGANKIIQKVQNEFLERRRAEEIDLALVNKDKGRFMELTSENWKDAL
;
A
#
# COMPACT_ATOMS: atom_id res chain seq x y z
N MET A 1 -29.75 2.42 -34.82
CA MET A 1 -29.05 3.58 -34.22
C MET A 1 -28.52 3.15 -32.86
N LYS A 2 -27.36 3.73 -32.52
CA LYS A 2 -26.40 3.36 -31.48
C LYS A 2 -27.02 3.21 -30.09
N ASN A 3 -26.57 2.20 -29.34
CA ASN A 3 -26.31 2.38 -27.92
C ASN A 3 -25.05 1.59 -27.54
N ASP A 4 -24.05 2.36 -27.16
CA ASP A 4 -22.66 1.99 -27.06
C ASP A 4 -22.45 1.03 -25.88
N LYS A 5 -21.95 -0.17 -26.20
CA LYS A 5 -21.31 -1.05 -25.22
C LYS A 5 -20.03 -0.37 -24.75
N ASN A 6 -20.12 0.45 -23.72
CA ASN A 6 -18.94 0.96 -23.03
C ASN A 6 -18.40 -0.16 -22.11
N SER A 7 -17.86 -1.22 -22.71
CA SER A 7 -17.05 -2.18 -21.98
C SER A 7 -15.76 -1.46 -21.60
N ASN A 8 -15.61 -1.14 -20.32
CA ASN A 8 -14.34 -0.71 -19.73
C ASN A 8 -13.30 -1.81 -19.99
N PHE A 9 -12.61 -1.71 -21.12
CA PHE A 9 -11.42 -2.50 -21.40
C PHE A 9 -10.36 -2.05 -20.40
N TYR A 10 -10.29 -2.77 -19.28
CA TYR A 10 -9.08 -2.82 -18.47
C TYR A 10 -7.99 -3.35 -19.41
N LYS A 11 -7.18 -2.44 -19.98
CA LYS A 11 -5.92 -2.80 -20.63
C LYS A 11 -5.00 -3.30 -19.52
N GLN A 12 -5.09 -4.60 -19.27
CA GLN A 12 -4.12 -5.33 -18.49
C GLN A 12 -2.81 -5.25 -19.29
N ASN A 13 -1.96 -4.28 -18.95
CA ASN A 13 -0.55 -4.37 -19.27
C ASN A 13 -0.02 -5.51 -18.42
N VAL A 14 -0.20 -6.72 -18.95
CA VAL A 14 0.34 -7.94 -18.39
C VAL A 14 1.85 -7.76 -18.41
N ASP A 15 2.45 -7.60 -17.24
CA ASP A 15 3.89 -7.56 -17.04
C ASP A 15 4.49 -8.85 -17.64
N VAL A 16 4.94 -8.77 -18.90
CA VAL A 16 5.51 -9.89 -19.66
C VAL A 16 6.71 -10.50 -18.93
N ASN A 17 7.36 -9.71 -18.08
CA ASN A 17 8.43 -10.14 -17.18
C ASN A 17 7.99 -11.21 -16.16
N MET A 18 6.72 -11.22 -15.76
CA MET A 18 6.20 -12.18 -14.78
C MET A 18 6.04 -13.58 -15.39
N PHE A 19 5.74 -13.68 -16.69
CA PHE A 19 5.55 -14.97 -17.35
C PHE A 19 6.87 -15.66 -17.68
N MET A 20 7.90 -14.90 -18.06
CA MET A 20 9.22 -15.46 -18.37
C MET A 20 9.92 -16.05 -17.13
N ASP A 21 9.80 -15.41 -15.96
CA ASP A 21 10.39 -15.89 -14.70
C ASP A 21 9.79 -17.24 -14.22
N THR A 22 8.59 -17.59 -14.68
CA THR A 22 7.88 -18.80 -14.22
C THR A 22 8.14 -20.06 -15.05
N MET A 23 8.79 -19.94 -16.22
CA MET A 23 8.97 -21.07 -17.14
C MET A 23 10.25 -21.89 -16.90
N GLN A 24 11.18 -21.43 -16.05
CA GLN A 24 12.50 -22.06 -15.92
C GLN A 24 12.77 -22.84 -14.64
N ASP A 25 11.84 -22.94 -13.69
CA ASP A 25 12.14 -23.62 -12.43
C ASP A 25 11.18 -24.80 -12.17
N PRO A 26 11.61 -26.05 -12.40
CA PRO A 26 10.79 -27.24 -12.18
C PRO A 26 10.44 -27.47 -10.70
N ASP A 27 11.05 -26.75 -9.76
CA ASP A 27 10.98 -27.09 -8.33
C ASP A 27 10.60 -25.92 -7.39
N ASN A 28 9.82 -24.97 -7.90
CA ASN A 28 9.36 -23.83 -7.10
C ASN A 28 8.29 -24.20 -6.05
N THR A 29 7.61 -25.33 -6.20
CA THR A 29 6.47 -25.69 -5.34
C THR A 29 6.92 -26.11 -3.94
N GLU A 30 7.93 -26.98 -3.81
CA GLU A 30 8.48 -27.36 -2.50
C GLU A 30 9.13 -26.16 -1.77
N LEU A 31 9.81 -25.30 -2.53
CA LEU A 31 10.43 -24.07 -2.03
C LEU A 31 9.42 -23.04 -1.52
N ILE A 32 8.25 -22.94 -2.14
CA ILE A 32 7.15 -22.08 -1.71
C ILE A 32 6.47 -22.64 -0.46
N LEU A 33 6.26 -23.96 -0.40
CA LEU A 33 5.56 -24.62 0.70
C LEU A 33 6.39 -24.70 1.99
N THR A 34 7.72 -24.71 1.89
CA THR A 34 8.63 -24.79 3.05
C THR A 34 9.03 -23.43 3.62
N ARG A 35 8.80 -22.33 2.91
CA ARG A 35 9.18 -20.97 3.35
C ARG A 35 8.06 -20.28 4.12
N LYS A 36 8.39 -19.75 5.30
CA LYS A 36 7.49 -18.94 6.16
C LYS A 36 7.02 -17.64 5.49
N LYS A 37 7.74 -17.19 4.45
CA LYS A 37 7.44 -16.03 3.59
C LYS A 37 7.82 -16.35 2.15
N THR A 38 6.91 -16.13 1.22
CA THR A 38 7.12 -16.30 -0.23
C THR A 38 7.50 -14.96 -0.88
N ARG A 39 8.07 -14.97 -2.11
CA ARG A 39 8.34 -13.74 -2.90
C ARG A 39 7.08 -12.86 -3.02
N TYR A 40 5.90 -13.48 -3.04
CA TYR A 40 4.60 -12.82 -3.05
C TYR A 40 4.26 -12.13 -1.73
N THR A 41 4.69 -12.67 -0.58
CA THR A 41 4.48 -12.02 0.72
C THR A 41 5.35 -10.77 0.93
N ASP A 42 6.56 -10.71 0.37
CA ASP A 42 7.42 -9.53 0.54
C ASP A 42 6.95 -8.34 -0.30
N GLY A 43 6.50 -8.58 -1.53
CA GLY A 43 5.88 -7.55 -2.36
C GLY A 43 4.59 -7.02 -1.72
N ALA A 44 3.73 -7.92 -1.24
CA ALA A 44 2.50 -7.55 -0.54
C ALA A 44 2.79 -6.77 0.75
N ASN A 45 3.78 -7.19 1.55
CA ASN A 45 4.16 -6.50 2.78
C ASN A 45 4.63 -5.06 2.51
N LYS A 46 5.40 -4.83 1.43
CA LYS A 46 5.80 -3.47 1.03
C LYS A 46 4.62 -2.60 0.66
N ILE A 47 3.65 -3.14 -0.08
CA ILE A 47 2.43 -2.42 -0.46
C ILE A 47 1.59 -2.11 0.79
N ILE A 48 1.42 -3.07 1.70
CA ILE A 48 0.69 -2.89 2.96
C ILE A 48 1.34 -1.79 3.79
N GLN A 49 2.66 -1.83 3.98
CA GLN A 49 3.40 -0.80 4.72
C GLN A 49 3.26 0.58 4.08
N LYS A 50 3.30 0.66 2.74
CA LYS A 50 3.10 1.92 2.02
C LYS A 50 1.70 2.49 2.30
N VAL A 51 0.65 1.69 2.12
CA VAL A 51 -0.74 2.13 2.32
C VAL A 51 -0.98 2.52 3.79
N GLN A 52 -0.42 1.78 4.75
CA GLN A 52 -0.50 2.12 6.16
C GLN A 52 0.16 3.47 6.46
N ASN A 53 1.35 3.73 5.92
CA ASN A 53 2.02 5.02 6.09
C ASN A 53 1.22 6.16 5.44
N GLU A 54 0.71 5.99 4.22
CA GLU A 54 -0.11 7.01 3.55
C GLU A 54 -1.39 7.33 4.34
N PHE A 55 -2.03 6.31 4.92
CA PHE A 55 -3.19 6.50 5.78
C PHE A 55 -2.85 7.30 7.04
N LEU A 56 -1.77 6.95 7.74
CA LEU A 56 -1.33 7.66 8.94
C LEU A 56 -0.95 9.11 8.64
N GLU A 57 -0.28 9.38 7.51
CA GLU A 57 0.07 10.74 7.09
C GLU A 57 -1.17 11.59 6.78
N ARG A 58 -2.18 11.01 6.11
CA ARG A 58 -3.44 11.70 5.86
C ARG A 58 -4.15 12.03 7.17
N ARG A 59 -4.26 11.05 8.08
CA ARG A 59 -4.85 11.25 9.40
C ARG A 59 -4.11 12.30 10.22
N ARG A 60 -2.78 12.31 10.16
CA ARG A 60 -1.95 13.33 10.81
C ARG A 60 -2.34 14.74 10.37
N ALA A 61 -2.49 14.96 9.06
CA ALA A 61 -2.86 16.26 8.53
C ALA A 61 -4.25 16.70 9.02
N GLU A 62 -5.23 15.79 8.97
CA GLU A 62 -6.60 16.04 9.47
C GLU A 62 -6.62 16.40 10.97
N GLU A 63 -5.86 15.67 11.78
CA GLU A 63 -5.76 15.91 13.23
C GLU A 63 -4.99 17.21 13.55
N ILE A 64 -4.00 17.58 12.75
CA ILE A 64 -3.31 18.87 12.86
C ILE A 64 -4.29 20.01 12.57
N ASP A 65 -5.09 19.91 11.51
CA ASP A 65 -6.09 20.91 11.18
C ASP A 65 -7.13 21.05 12.31
N LEU A 66 -7.58 19.93 12.88
CA LEU A 66 -8.45 19.92 14.05
C LEU A 66 -7.79 20.57 15.27
N ALA A 67 -6.52 20.28 15.54
CA ALA A 67 -5.77 20.90 16.64
C ALA A 67 -5.64 22.42 16.45
N LEU A 68 -5.43 22.88 15.22
CA LEU A 68 -5.39 24.31 14.89
C LEU A 68 -6.76 24.99 15.11
N VAL A 69 -7.85 24.37 14.65
CA VAL A 69 -9.22 24.85 14.85
C VAL A 69 -9.54 24.95 16.34
N ASN A 70 -9.17 23.94 17.11
CA ASN A 70 -9.42 23.86 18.55
C ASN A 70 -8.41 24.65 19.41
N LYS A 71 -7.39 25.26 18.79
CA LYS A 71 -6.27 25.92 19.48
C LYS A 71 -5.54 25.01 20.49
N ASP A 72 -5.51 23.71 20.21
CA ASP A 72 -4.83 22.71 21.03
C ASP A 72 -3.34 22.66 20.68
N LYS A 73 -2.57 23.49 21.38
CA LYS A 73 -1.12 23.57 21.22
C LYS A 73 -0.42 22.24 21.55
N GLY A 74 -0.90 21.49 22.55
CA GLY A 74 -0.26 20.24 22.96
C GLY A 74 -0.35 19.21 21.85
N ARG A 75 -1.57 18.99 21.36
CA ARG A 75 -1.83 18.05 20.27
C ARG A 75 -1.12 18.43 18.97
N PHE A 76 -1.08 19.73 18.65
CA PHE A 76 -0.35 20.22 17.49
C PHE A 76 1.16 19.92 17.58
N MET A 77 1.78 20.12 18.74
CA MET A 77 3.22 19.87 18.92
C MET A 77 3.54 18.38 18.87
N GLU A 78 2.70 17.52 19.46
CA GLU A 78 2.85 16.06 19.37
C GLU A 78 2.79 15.58 17.92
N LEU A 79 1.77 16.02 17.19
CA LEU A 79 1.56 15.64 15.80
C LEU A 79 2.60 16.25 14.86
N THR A 80 3.29 17.35 15.20
CA THR A 80 4.37 17.92 14.37
C THR A 80 5.77 17.41 14.74
N SER A 81 5.90 16.63 15.82
CA SER A 81 7.17 16.05 16.26
C SER A 81 7.70 14.96 15.31
N GLU A 82 8.96 14.55 15.52
CA GLU A 82 9.57 13.43 14.77
C GLU A 82 8.88 12.09 15.07
N ASN A 83 8.36 11.91 16.29
CA ASN A 83 7.69 10.68 16.75
C ASN A 83 6.17 10.78 16.68
N TRP A 84 5.64 11.60 15.76
CA TRP A 84 4.20 11.83 15.60
C TRP A 84 3.36 10.56 15.41
N LYS A 85 3.97 9.46 14.92
CA LYS A 85 3.29 8.18 14.76
C LYS A 85 2.88 7.54 16.09
N ASP A 86 3.56 7.84 17.19
CA ASP A 86 3.20 7.32 18.52
C ASP A 86 1.99 8.06 19.11
N ALA A 87 1.66 9.23 18.56
CA ALA A 87 0.53 10.05 18.98
C ALA A 87 -0.77 9.74 18.20
N LEU A 88 -0.72 8.84 17.20
CA LEU A 88 -1.85 8.41 16.36
C LEU A 88 -2.25 6.96 16.64
#